data_AF-A0A7K7XJ43-F1
#
_entry.id   AF-A0A7K7XJ43-F1
#
_cell.length_a   1.000
_cell.length_b   1.000
_cell.length_c   1.000
_cell.angle_alpha   90.00
_cell.angle_beta   90.00
_cell.angle_gamma   90.00
#
_symmetry.space_group_name_H-M   'P 1'
#
loop_
_entity.id
_entity.type
_entity.pdbx_description
1 polymer ?
#
loop_
_entity_poly.entity_id
_entity_poly.type
_entity_poly.pdbx_seq_one_letter_code
_entity_poly.pdbx_strand_id
1 'polypeptide(L)'
;MSMIFFACVVRVRDGLPLSASTDFHLNQDFLECRKRLKALSSILARYPSRGTAKGRNLSIHFLSSGDIACLAICSSSYSTIMAFCFLEELRWEFAASYNTRSINSASRPYAFIEFGL
;
A
#
# COMPACT_ATOMS: atom_id res chain seq x y z
N MET A 1 -17.88 7.96 -8.01
CA MET A 1 -17.41 8.58 -6.76
C MET A 1 -15.89 8.48 -6.70
N SER A 2 -15.24 9.52 -6.17
CA SER A 2 -13.81 9.55 -5.89
C SER A 2 -13.56 8.70 -4.64
N MET A 3 -12.89 7.55 -4.76
CA MET A 3 -12.74 6.59 -3.66
C MET A 3 -11.38 5.88 -3.70
N ILE A 4 -10.87 5.55 -2.51
CA ILE A 4 -9.79 4.59 -2.29
C ILE A 4 -10.43 3.21 -2.15
N PHE A 5 -10.01 2.26 -2.98
CA PHE A 5 -10.59 0.90 -3.04
C PHE A 5 -9.79 -0.14 -2.27
N PHE A 6 -8.52 0.16 -1.96
CA PHE A 6 -7.64 -0.75 -1.25
C PHE A 6 -6.47 0.02 -0.68
N ALA A 7 -6.05 -0.33 0.53
CA ALA A 7 -4.81 0.14 1.12
C ALA A 7 -4.02 -1.04 1.69
N CYS A 8 -2.70 -0.96 1.66
CA CYS A 8 -1.85 -1.91 2.36
C CYS A 8 -0.53 -1.30 2.81
N VAL A 9 0.02 -1.86 3.88
CA VAL A 9 1.38 -1.64 4.34
C VAL A 9 2.21 -2.87 3.98
N VAL A 10 3.37 -2.66 3.38
CA VAL A 10 4.31 -3.71 2.99
C VAL A 10 5.71 -3.39 3.51
N ARG A 11 6.55 -4.41 3.62
CA ARG A 11 7.98 -4.22 3.85
C ARG A 11 8.70 -3.92 2.53
N VAL A 12 9.53 -2.88 2.51
CA VAL A 12 10.16 -2.36 1.27
C VAL A 12 11.10 -3.37 0.62
N ARG A 13 11.86 -4.13 1.42
CA ARG A 13 12.94 -4.99 0.91
C ARG A 13 12.47 -6.14 0.03
N ASP A 14 11.28 -6.67 0.30
CA ASP A 14 10.76 -7.90 -0.30
C ASP A 14 9.28 -7.80 -0.69
N GLY A 15 8.63 -6.68 -0.40
CA GLY A 15 7.20 -6.49 -0.65
C GLY A 15 6.30 -7.35 0.23
N LEU A 16 6.80 -7.89 1.35
CA LEU A 16 6.01 -8.71 2.26
C LEU A 16 4.80 -7.91 2.77
N PRO A 17 3.55 -8.36 2.56
CA PRO A 17 2.38 -7.69 3.11
C PRO A 17 2.40 -7.74 4.64
N LEU A 18 2.30 -6.58 5.28
CA LEU A 18 2.28 -6.44 6.74
C LEU A 18 0.85 -6.30 7.27
N SER A 19 0.07 -5.42 6.62
CA SER A 19 -1.37 -5.23 6.87
C SER A 19 -2.05 -4.73 5.59
N ALA A 20 -3.37 -4.93 5.47
CA ALA A 20 -4.15 -4.44 4.33
C ALA A 20 -5.63 -4.28 4.70
N SER A 21 -6.33 -3.39 3.98
CA SER A 21 -7.78 -3.24 4.12
C SER A 21 -8.51 -4.49 3.61
N THR A 22 -9.60 -4.84 4.27
CA THR A 22 -10.42 -6.01 3.93
C THR A 22 -11.59 -5.64 3.04
N ASP A 23 -11.30 -5.23 1.81
CA ASP A 23 -12.34 -4.88 0.83
C ASP A 23 -12.47 -5.97 -0.25
N PHE A 24 -13.65 -6.56 -0.33
CA PHE A 24 -14.00 -7.51 -1.38
C PHE A 24 -14.53 -6.76 -2.61
N HIS A 25 -13.70 -6.68 -3.64
CA HIS A 25 -14.09 -6.16 -4.94
C HIS A 25 -13.96 -7.26 -6.00
N LEU A 26 -15.09 -7.63 -6.62
CA LEU A 26 -15.17 -8.63 -7.68
C LEU A 26 -14.91 -8.06 -9.08
N ASN A 27 -14.65 -6.76 -9.20
CA ASN A 27 -14.37 -6.12 -10.49
C ASN A 27 -13.03 -6.61 -11.06
N GLN A 28 -13.04 -7.10 -12.30
CA GLN A 28 -11.85 -7.60 -13.00
C GLN A 28 -10.73 -6.56 -13.12
N ASP A 29 -11.07 -5.29 -13.39
CA ASP A 29 -10.10 -4.19 -13.45
C ASP A 29 -9.36 -4.03 -12.11
N PHE A 30 -10.11 -4.16 -11.00
CA PHE A 30 -9.55 -4.08 -9.66
C PHE A 30 -8.65 -5.28 -9.36
N LEU A 31 -9.07 -6.50 -9.72
CA LEU A 31 -8.25 -7.71 -9.53
C LEU A 31 -6.93 -7.62 -10.31
N GLU A 32 -6.96 -7.09 -11.53
CA GLU A 32 -5.74 -6.87 -12.31
C GLU A 32 -4.87 -5.77 -11.69
N CYS A 33 -5.47 -4.67 -11.26
CA CYS A 33 -4.76 -3.60 -10.56
C CYS A 33 -4.10 -4.11 -9.26
N ARG A 34 -4.77 -4.99 -8.52
CA ARG A 34 -4.23 -5.64 -7.30
C ARG A 34 -3.05 -6.56 -7.61
N LYS A 35 -3.06 -7.28 -8.74
CA LYS A 35 -1.89 -8.04 -9.22
C LYS A 35 -0.71 -7.13 -9.54
N ARG A 36 -0.96 -6.01 -10.23
CA ARG A 36 0.07 -5.00 -10.54
C ARG A 36 0.64 -4.36 -9.27
N LEU A 37 -0.21 -4.05 -8.28
CA LEU A 37 0.21 -3.55 -6.97
C LEU A 37 1.13 -4.54 -6.26
N LYS A 38 0.80 -5.84 -6.26
CA LYS A 38 1.66 -6.88 -5.68
C LYS A 38 3.00 -7.01 -6.41
N ALA A 39 3.01 -6.90 -7.73
CA ALA A 39 4.25 -6.89 -8.49
C ALA A 39 5.10 -5.65 -8.14
N LEU A 40 4.48 -4.47 -8.09
CA LEU A 40 5.13 -3.22 -7.70
C LEU A 40 5.71 -3.30 -6.28
N SER A 41 4.96 -3.83 -5.30
CA SER A 41 5.41 -3.93 -3.91
C SER A 41 6.70 -4.74 -3.77
N SER A 42 6.89 -5.78 -4.58
CA SER A 42 8.08 -6.63 -4.56
C SER A 42 9.36 -5.96 -5.09
N ILE A 43 9.23 -4.84 -5.80
CA ILE A 43 10.36 -4.13 -6.42
C ILE A 43 10.50 -2.69 -5.93
N LEU A 44 9.77 -2.29 -4.88
CA LEU A 44 9.75 -0.91 -4.37
C LEU A 44 11.13 -0.36 -3.98
N ALA A 45 12.03 -1.22 -3.47
CA ALA A 45 13.40 -0.83 -3.14
C ALA A 45 14.19 -0.24 -4.33
N ARG A 46 13.73 -0.46 -5.57
CA ARG A 46 14.34 0.07 -6.81
C ARG A 46 13.73 1.38 -7.30
N TYR A 47 12.67 1.86 -6.64
CA TYR A 47 11.93 3.06 -7.02
C TYR A 47 12.17 4.21 -6.04
N PRO A 48 11.84 5.45 -6.42
CA PRO A 48 11.85 6.58 -5.51
C PRO A 48 10.97 6.36 -4.28
N SER A 49 11.13 7.18 -3.24
CA SER A 49 10.33 7.07 -2.02
C SER A 49 8.83 7.25 -2.23
N ARG A 50 8.38 7.90 -3.30
CA ARG A 50 6.95 8.00 -3.62
C ARG A 50 6.71 8.01 -5.11
N GLY A 51 5.54 7.57 -5.52
CA GLY A 51 5.15 7.60 -6.92
C GLY A 51 3.72 7.16 -7.18
N THR A 52 3.31 7.34 -8.43
CA THR A 52 1.99 6.95 -8.92
C THR A 52 2.15 6.12 -10.18
N ALA A 53 1.63 4.90 -10.18
CA ALA A 53 1.43 4.11 -11.39
C ALA A 53 -0.01 4.36 -11.87
N LYS A 54 -0.15 5.25 -12.87
CA LYS A 54 -1.46 5.60 -13.44
C LYS A 54 -2.00 4.47 -14.31
N GLY A 55 -3.27 4.16 -14.15
CA GLY A 55 -4.04 3.31 -15.06
C GLY A 55 -5.25 4.06 -15.62
N ARG A 56 -6.06 3.35 -16.43
CA ARG A 56 -7.24 3.94 -17.08
C ARG A 56 -8.32 4.33 -16.07
N ASN A 57 -8.81 3.36 -15.31
CA ASN A 57 -9.87 3.55 -14.31
C ASN A 57 -9.34 3.62 -12.88
N LEU A 58 -8.19 2.96 -12.64
CA LEU A 58 -7.57 2.83 -11.33
C LEU A 58 -6.11 3.25 -11.40
N SER A 59 -5.64 3.91 -10.35
CA SER A 59 -4.22 4.26 -10.16
C SER A 59 -3.70 3.67 -8.86
N ILE A 60 -2.42 3.31 -8.84
CA ILE A 60 -1.72 2.88 -7.63
C ILE A 60 -0.85 4.03 -7.17
N HIS A 61 -1.01 4.44 -5.92
CA HIS A 61 -0.14 5.40 -5.25
C HIS A 61 0.70 4.66 -4.21
N PHE A 62 1.98 4.99 -4.09
CA PHE A 62 2.85 4.40 -3.07
C PHE A 62 3.75 5.43 -2.41
N LEU A 63 4.03 5.21 -1.13
CA LEU A 63 4.91 6.00 -0.29
C LEU A 63 5.75 5.06 0.57
N SER A 64 7.07 5.14 0.45
CA SER A 64 8.06 4.36 1.17
C SER A 64 8.82 5.25 2.15
N SER A 65 9.05 4.76 3.36
CA SER A 65 9.86 5.42 4.38
C SER A 65 10.53 4.37 5.27
N GLY A 66 11.85 4.40 5.32
CA GLY A 66 12.62 3.36 6.00
C GLY A 66 12.31 1.97 5.44
N ASP A 67 11.93 1.05 6.33
CA ASP A 67 11.69 -0.35 5.98
C ASP A 67 10.25 -0.65 5.51
N ILE A 68 9.34 0.33 5.57
CA ILE A 68 7.92 0.14 5.21
C ILE A 68 7.50 1.02 4.03
N ALA A 69 6.48 0.54 3.32
CA ALA A 69 5.78 1.33 2.31
C ALA A 69 4.28 1.13 2.43
N CYS A 70 3.55 2.23 2.26
CA CYS A 70 2.10 2.25 2.15
C CYS A 70 1.74 2.35 0.66
N LEU A 71 0.77 1.54 0.22
CA LEU A 71 0.24 1.57 -1.13
C LEU A 71 -1.29 1.68 -1.08
N ALA A 72 -1.86 2.38 -2.06
CA ALA A 72 -3.30 2.48 -2.23
C ALA A 72 -3.71 2.31 -3.69
N ILE A 73 -4.86 1.67 -3.93
CA ILE A 73 -5.55 1.66 -5.22
C ILE A 73 -6.68 2.67 -5.13
N CYS A 74 -6.67 3.66 -6.02
CA CYS A 74 -7.68 4.71 -6.06
C CYS A 74 -8.32 4.78 -7.44
N SER A 75 -9.53 5.35 -7.53
CA SER A 75 -10.05 5.81 -8.83
C SER A 75 -9.05 6.75 -9.49
N SER A 76 -8.87 6.65 -10.81
CA SER A 76 -7.98 7.58 -11.55
C SER A 76 -8.43 9.05 -11.47
N SER A 77 -9.70 9.30 -11.11
CA SER A 77 -10.21 10.65 -10.83
C SER A 77 -9.95 11.14 -9.40
N TYR A 78 -9.38 10.29 -8.54
CA TYR A 78 -9.09 10.64 -7.15
C TYR A 78 -7.91 11.62 -7.07
N SER A 79 -8.00 12.62 -6.18
CA SER A 79 -6.95 13.61 -6.03
C SER A 79 -5.65 12.96 -5.58
N THR A 80 -4.60 13.14 -6.36
CA THR A 80 -3.26 12.63 -6.01
C THR A 80 -2.77 13.22 -4.69
N ILE A 81 -3.10 14.48 -4.39
CA ILE A 81 -2.75 15.12 -3.12
C ILE A 81 -3.42 14.38 -1.96
N MET A 82 -4.73 14.14 -2.05
CA MET A 82 -5.48 13.42 -1.02
C MET A 82 -4.97 11.98 -0.84
N ALA A 83 -4.55 11.32 -1.93
CA ALA A 83 -4.01 9.97 -1.85
C ALA A 83 -2.71 9.96 -1.05
N PHE A 84 -1.82 10.93 -1.28
CA PHE A 84 -0.58 11.02 -0.52
C PHE A 84 -0.79 11.48 0.93
N CYS A 85 -1.77 12.35 1.21
CA CYS A 85 -2.15 12.68 2.59
C CYS A 85 -2.58 11.42 3.35
N PHE A 86 -3.48 10.61 2.77
CA PHE A 86 -3.90 9.34 3.35
C PHE A 86 -2.71 8.38 3.59
N LEU A 87 -1.81 8.24 2.61
CA LEU A 87 -0.65 7.35 2.75
C LEU A 87 0.34 7.81 3.82
N GLU A 88 0.52 9.13 4.01
CA GLU A 88 1.36 9.68 5.08
C GLU A 88 0.76 9.42 6.45
N GLU A 89 -0.54 9.65 6.64
CA GLU A 89 -1.25 9.35 7.89
C GLU A 89 -1.14 7.86 8.23
N LEU A 90 -1.46 6.99 7.28
CA LEU A 90 -1.33 5.54 7.44
C LEU A 90 0.09 5.11 7.83
N ARG A 91 1.09 5.70 7.18
CA ARG A 91 2.50 5.42 7.49
C ARG A 91 2.86 5.85 8.90
N TRP A 92 2.44 7.04 9.33
CA TRP A 92 2.70 7.56 10.67
C TRP A 92 2.07 6.67 11.74
N GLU A 93 0.80 6.31 11.57
CA GLU A 93 0.10 5.43 12.51
C GLU A 93 0.76 4.05 12.61
N PHE A 94 1.07 3.42 11.47
CA PHE A 94 1.70 2.10 11.48
C PHE A 94 3.09 2.13 12.15
N ALA A 95 3.89 3.17 11.88
CA ALA A 95 5.21 3.34 12.50
C ALA A 95 5.12 3.67 14.00
N ALA A 96 4.03 4.28 14.45
CA ALA A 96 3.78 4.52 15.88
C ALA A 96 3.31 3.25 16.60
N SER A 97 2.57 2.37 15.92
CA SER A 97 2.06 1.11 16.50
C SER A 97 3.11 0.00 16.58
N TYR A 98 4.04 -0.08 15.63
CA TYR A 98 4.98 -1.19 15.53
C TYR A 98 6.43 -0.75 15.37
N ASN A 99 7.32 -1.37 16.14
CA ASN A 99 8.75 -1.09 16.05
C ASN A 99 9.41 -1.78 14.84
N THR A 100 10.49 -1.16 14.36
CA THR A 100 11.28 -1.63 13.21
C THR A 100 11.81 -3.06 13.35
N ARG A 101 12.13 -3.51 14.58
CA ARG A 101 12.63 -4.87 14.81
C ARG A 101 11.57 -5.92 14.48
N SER A 102 10.34 -5.71 14.94
CA SER A 102 9.21 -6.61 14.67
C SER A 102 8.86 -6.67 13.17
N ILE A 103 8.88 -5.52 12.51
CA ILE A 103 8.65 -5.42 11.06
C ILE A 103 9.71 -6.21 10.29
N ASN A 104 10.98 -6.09 10.67
CA ASN A 104 12.08 -6.78 9.99
C ASN A 104 12.17 -8.28 10.28
N SER A 105 11.66 -8.74 11.42
CA SER A 105 11.61 -10.17 11.77
C SER A 105 10.37 -10.89 11.21
N ALA A 106 9.35 -10.16 10.76
CA ALA A 106 8.15 -10.76 10.19
C ALA A 106 8.47 -11.66 8.98
N SER A 107 7.97 -12.89 8.99
CA SER A 107 8.17 -13.88 7.93
C SER A 107 6.86 -14.31 7.27
N ARG A 108 5.72 -14.07 7.93
CA ARG A 108 4.39 -14.42 7.43
C ARG A 108 3.71 -13.20 6.82
N PRO A 109 2.99 -13.35 5.69
CA PRO A 109 2.11 -12.31 5.18
C PRO A 109 1.06 -11.94 6.23
N TYR A 110 0.74 -10.65 6.32
CA TYR A 110 -0.26 -10.08 7.22
C TYR A 110 0.02 -10.32 8.71
N ALA A 111 1.31 -10.33 9.09
CA ALA A 111 1.73 -10.49 10.49
C ALA A 111 1.19 -9.39 11.43
N PHE A 112 0.69 -8.28 10.89
CA PHE A 112 0.16 -7.12 11.63
C PHE A 112 -1.32 -6.87 11.29
N ILE A 113 -2.11 -7.93 11.09
CA ILE A 113 -3.54 -7.84 10.76
C ILE A 113 -4.36 -7.09 11.83
N GLU A 114 -3.94 -7.14 13.08
CA GLU A 114 -4.58 -6.43 14.21
C GLU A 114 -4.51 -4.90 14.06
N PHE A 115 -3.64 -4.38 13.19
CA PHE A 115 -3.59 -2.96 12.88
C PHE A 115 -4.94 -2.41 12.39
N GLY A 116 -5.74 -3.25 11.71
CA GLY A 116 -7.09 -2.90 11.27
C GLY A 116 -7.12 -1.72 10.30
N LEU A 117 -6.80 -2.01 9.02
CA LEU A 117 -6.86 -1.06 7.91
C LEU A 117 -8.26 -0.91 7.32
#